data_AF-A0AAV1TVD9-F1
#
_entry.id   AF-A0AAV1TVD9-F1
#
_cell.length_a   1.000
_cell.length_b   1.000
_cell.length_c   1.000
_cell.angle_alpha   90.00
_cell.angle_beta   90.00
_cell.angle_gamma   90.00
#
_symmetry.space_group_name_H-M   'P 1'
#
loop_
_entity.id
_entity.type
_entity.pdbx_description
1 polymer ?
#
loop_
_entity_poly.entity_id
_entity_poly.type
_entity_poly.pdbx_seq_one_letter_code
_entity_poly.pdbx_strand_id
1 'polypeptide(L)'
;MQGKKLSYFFQELRTLIAAVQLDPLLEKVRVTIFKEEVRTGVVRTEVFRVHPSTFEEAVDMALNTKFNVGAACFRIHGRVQRSFDGVEHMEFSPAEEEEVELQDVEH
;
A
#
# COMPACT_ATOMS: atom_id res chain seq x y z
N MET A 1 7.77 -55.50 -4.74
CA MET A 1 7.42 -54.73 -3.52
C MET A 1 7.58 -53.20 -3.74
N GLN A 2 6.90 -52.58 -4.72
CA GLN A 2 7.11 -51.16 -5.06
C GLN A 2 5.95 -50.21 -4.67
N GLY A 3 4.74 -50.71 -4.40
CA GLY A 3 3.58 -49.85 -4.08
C GLY A 3 3.59 -49.20 -2.69
N LYS A 4 4.25 -49.82 -1.70
CA LYS A 4 4.26 -49.38 -0.29
C LYS A 4 5.04 -48.08 -0.06
N LYS A 5 6.06 -47.81 -0.89
CA LYS A 5 6.92 -46.63 -0.76
C LYS A 5 6.22 -45.37 -1.29
N LEU A 6 5.44 -45.53 -2.37
CA LEU A 6 4.67 -44.44 -2.96
C LEU A 6 3.50 -44.01 -2.07
N SER A 7 2.79 -44.97 -1.45
CA SER A 7 1.73 -44.65 -0.50
C SER A 7 2.26 -43.92 0.73
N TYR A 8 3.44 -44.31 1.25
CA TYR A 8 4.07 -43.63 2.38
C TYR A 8 4.45 -42.20 2.02
N PHE A 9 5.04 -41.99 0.84
CA PHE A 9 5.37 -40.66 0.33
C PHE A 9 4.13 -39.76 0.18
N PHE A 10 3.03 -40.26 -0.39
CA PHE A 10 1.79 -39.49 -0.48
C PHE A 10 1.18 -39.17 0.88
N GLN A 11 1.29 -40.08 1.85
CA GLN A 11 0.76 -39.88 3.19
C GLN A 11 1.60 -38.89 4.00
N GLU A 12 2.91 -38.90 3.80
CA GLU A 12 3.86 -37.93 4.35
C GLU A 12 3.63 -36.54 3.76
N LEU A 13 3.43 -36.45 2.43
CA LEU A 13 3.03 -35.21 1.76
C LEU A 13 1.71 -34.66 2.31
N ARG A 14 0.69 -35.50 2.49
CA ARG A 14 -0.60 -35.08 3.08
C ARG A 14 -0.44 -34.59 4.52
N THR A 15 0.35 -35.28 5.33
CA THR A 15 0.62 -34.89 6.71
C THR A 15 1.35 -33.55 6.78
N LEU A 16 2.33 -33.34 5.90
CA LEU A 16 3.06 -32.07 5.82
C LEU A 16 2.14 -30.91 5.40
N ILE A 17 1.31 -31.11 4.38
CA ILE A 17 0.33 -30.10 3.94
C ILE A 17 -0.66 -29.79 5.06
N ALA A 18 -1.20 -30.82 5.72
CA ALA A 18 -2.10 -30.65 6.84
C ALA A 18 -1.44 -29.89 7.99
N ALA A 19 -0.19 -30.22 8.35
CA ALA A 19 0.55 -29.52 9.40
C ALA A 19 0.78 -28.04 9.06
N VAL A 20 1.07 -27.72 7.80
CA VAL A 20 1.22 -26.33 7.32
C VAL A 20 -0.11 -25.56 7.33
N GLN A 21 -1.23 -26.25 7.10
CA GLN A 21 -2.58 -25.69 7.19
C GLN A 21 -3.09 -25.58 8.63
N LEU A 22 -2.68 -26.50 9.50
CA LEU A 22 -3.01 -26.57 10.92
C LEU A 22 -2.08 -25.74 11.80
N ASP A 23 -1.09 -25.06 11.22
CA ASP A 23 -0.23 -24.13 11.93
C ASP A 23 -0.64 -22.67 11.64
N PRO A 24 -1.63 -22.14 12.39
CA PRO A 24 -1.95 -20.73 12.40
C PRO A 24 -0.74 -19.82 12.66
N LEU A 25 0.31 -20.31 13.32
CA LEU A 25 1.53 -19.52 13.55
C LEU A 25 2.27 -19.33 12.23
N LEU A 26 2.39 -20.37 11.41
CA LEU A 26 3.02 -20.26 10.09
C LEU A 26 2.18 -19.36 9.17
N GLU A 27 0.86 -19.42 9.24
CA GLU A 27 -0.02 -18.49 8.51
C GLU A 27 0.16 -17.05 8.98
N LYS A 28 0.15 -16.81 10.29
CA LYS A 28 0.35 -15.48 10.87
C LYS A 28 1.72 -14.92 10.51
N VAL A 29 2.76 -15.76 10.46
CA VAL A 29 4.10 -15.39 9.99
C VAL A 29 4.06 -15.01 8.51
N ARG A 30 3.45 -15.82 7.63
CA ARG A 30 3.31 -15.47 6.19
C ARG A 30 2.53 -14.17 5.98
N VAL A 31 1.43 -13.95 6.71
CA VAL A 31 0.64 -12.71 6.66
C VAL A 31 1.46 -11.52 7.12
N THR A 32 2.24 -11.67 8.20
CA THR A 32 3.07 -10.58 8.74
C THR A 32 4.20 -10.21 7.78
N ILE A 33 4.93 -11.21 7.26
CA ILE A 33 5.97 -11.00 6.24
C ILE A 33 5.35 -10.33 5.02
N PHE A 34 4.20 -10.80 4.53
CA PHE A 34 3.52 -10.17 3.40
C PHE A 34 3.18 -8.71 3.67
N LYS A 35 2.61 -8.40 4.84
CA LYS A 35 2.28 -7.02 5.25
C LYS A 35 3.52 -6.12 5.34
N GLU A 36 4.64 -6.65 5.83
CA GLU A 36 5.92 -5.93 5.93
C GLU A 36 6.60 -5.73 4.57
N GLU A 37 6.51 -6.73 3.68
CA GLU A 37 7.17 -6.73 2.37
C GLU A 37 6.38 -6.03 1.26
N VAL A 38 5.09 -5.73 1.46
CA VAL A 38 4.31 -4.89 0.53
C VAL A 38 4.97 -3.51 0.43
N ARG A 39 5.67 -3.30 -0.69
CA ARG A 39 6.38 -2.05 -1.01
C ARG A 39 5.38 -0.88 -0.98
N THR A 40 5.81 0.22 -0.39
CA THR A 40 5.02 1.41 -0.02
C THR A 40 4.12 1.91 -1.16
N GLY A 41 2.87 2.27 -0.83
CA GLY A 41 1.87 2.76 -1.80
C GLY A 41 0.44 2.45 -1.34
N VAL A 42 -0.56 2.69 -2.19
CA VAL A 42 -1.99 2.49 -1.89
C VAL A 42 -2.29 1.05 -1.43
N VAL A 43 -1.58 0.07 -2.00
CA VAL A 43 -1.68 -1.35 -1.62
C VAL A 43 -1.30 -1.57 -0.15
N ARG A 44 -0.21 -0.93 0.30
CA ARG A 44 0.22 -0.98 1.71
C ARG A 44 -0.86 -0.34 2.60
N THR A 45 -1.33 0.85 2.26
CA THR A 45 -2.37 1.54 3.04
C THR A 45 -3.61 0.67 3.24
N GLU A 46 -4.05 -0.02 2.18
CA GLU A 46 -5.24 -0.87 2.27
C GLU A 46 -5.02 -2.16 3.06
N VAL A 47 -3.91 -2.85 2.85
CA VAL A 47 -3.55 -4.06 3.62
C VAL A 47 -3.42 -3.76 5.11
N PHE A 48 -2.88 -2.60 5.49
CA PHE A 48 -2.80 -2.19 6.89
C PHE A 48 -4.16 -1.77 7.47
N ARG A 49 -5.05 -1.19 6.65
CA ARG A 49 -6.40 -0.76 7.07
C ARG A 49 -7.34 -1.94 7.34
N VAL A 50 -7.42 -2.88 6.41
CA VAL A 50 -8.39 -4.00 6.47
C VAL A 50 -7.90 -5.12 7.39
N HIS A 51 -6.58 -5.19 7.64
CA HIS A 51 -5.96 -6.13 8.57
C HIS A 51 -6.31 -7.60 8.25
N PRO A 52 -5.88 -8.10 7.08
CA PRO A 52 -6.23 -9.45 6.64
C PRO A 52 -5.75 -10.50 7.65
N SER A 53 -6.60 -11.49 7.84
CA SER A 53 -6.44 -12.56 8.83
C SER A 53 -5.73 -13.78 8.25
N THR A 54 -5.80 -13.96 6.93
CA THR A 54 -5.18 -15.06 6.20
C THR A 54 -4.27 -14.54 5.09
N PHE A 55 -3.37 -15.43 4.62
CA PHE A 55 -2.46 -15.06 3.54
C PHE A 55 -3.20 -14.84 2.22
N GLU A 56 -4.22 -15.64 1.94
CA GLU A 56 -5.06 -15.53 0.75
C GLU A 56 -5.79 -14.18 0.70
N GLU A 57 -6.40 -13.76 1.81
CA GLU A 57 -7.07 -12.46 1.92
C GLU A 57 -6.10 -11.29 1.67
N ALA A 58 -4.87 -11.40 2.17
CA ALA A 58 -3.84 -10.39 1.96
C ALA A 58 -3.41 -10.30 0.47
N VAL A 59 -3.28 -11.44 -0.21
CA VAL A 59 -2.94 -11.51 -1.64
C VAL A 59 -4.06 -10.96 -2.52
N ASP A 60 -5.30 -11.38 -2.28
CA ASP A 60 -6.47 -10.92 -3.04
C ASP A 60 -6.64 -9.41 -2.93
N MET A 61 -6.45 -8.86 -1.72
CA MET A 61 -6.50 -7.42 -1.50
C MET A 61 -5.38 -6.69 -2.24
N ALA A 62 -4.17 -7.23 -2.24
CA ALA A 62 -3.05 -6.60 -2.96
C ALA A 62 -3.28 -6.58 -4.48
N LEU A 63 -3.85 -7.65 -5.03
CA LEU A 63 -4.20 -7.73 -6.45
C LEU A 63 -5.35 -6.77 -6.79
N ASN A 64 -6.41 -6.76 -5.99
CA ASN A 64 -7.58 -5.93 -6.20
C ASN A 64 -7.26 -4.42 -6.08
N THR A 65 -6.46 -4.04 -5.09
CA THR A 65 -6.04 -2.63 -4.91
C THR A 65 -5.14 -2.17 -6.05
N LYS A 66 -4.20 -3.01 -6.51
CA LYS A 66 -3.39 -2.70 -7.69
C LYS A 66 -4.23 -2.49 -8.95
N PHE A 67 -5.25 -3.32 -9.16
CA PHE A 67 -6.14 -3.22 -10.32
C PHE A 67 -7.09 -2.00 -10.23
N ASN A 68 -7.68 -1.74 -9.06
CA ASN A 68 -8.59 -0.62 -8.85
C ASN A 68 -7.89 0.74 -8.86
N VAL A 69 -6.66 0.83 -8.38
CA VAL A 69 -5.85 2.06 -8.49
C VAL A 69 -5.53 2.35 -9.96
N GLY A 70 -5.22 1.33 -10.76
CA GLY A 70 -5.07 1.46 -12.21
C GLY A 70 -6.33 1.98 -12.88
N ALA A 71 -7.50 1.45 -12.51
CA ALA A 71 -8.80 1.87 -13.04
C ALA A 71 -9.20 3.29 -12.60
N ALA A 72 -8.97 3.66 -11.34
CA ALA A 72 -9.27 4.99 -10.80
C ALA A 72 -8.34 6.07 -11.39
N CYS A 73 -7.04 5.80 -11.48
CA CYS A 73 -6.11 6.69 -12.18
C CYS A 73 -6.49 6.83 -13.65
N PHE A 74 -6.79 5.75 -14.38
CA PHE A 74 -7.24 5.87 -15.77
C PHE A 74 -8.51 6.74 -15.91
N ARG A 75 -9.46 6.62 -14.97
CA ARG A 75 -10.68 7.42 -14.94
C ARG A 75 -10.43 8.91 -14.66
N ILE A 76 -9.39 9.25 -13.91
CA ILE A 76 -8.98 10.63 -13.64
C ILE A 76 -8.15 11.21 -14.80
N HIS A 77 -7.26 10.43 -15.40
CA HIS A 77 -6.43 10.87 -16.52
C HIS A 77 -7.24 11.05 -17.83
N GLY A 78 -8.44 10.47 -17.94
CA GLY A 78 -9.39 10.78 -19.02
C GLY A 78 -10.14 12.12 -18.88
N ARG A 79 -10.01 12.81 -17.73
CA ARG A 79 -10.62 14.14 -17.48
C ARG A 79 -9.60 15.26 -17.23
N VAL A 80 -8.30 14.99 -17.19
CA VAL A 80 -7.27 16.01 -16.93
C VAL A 80 -6.56 16.40 -18.23
N GLN A 81 -7.33 16.89 -19.20
CA GLN A 81 -6.78 17.67 -20.33
C GLN A 81 -7.55 18.97 -20.61
N ARG A 82 -8.50 19.39 -19.76
CA ARG A 82 -9.36 20.55 -20.08
C ARG A 82 -9.63 21.58 -18.99
N SER A 83 -8.89 21.61 -17.88
CA SER A 83 -9.18 22.63 -16.86
C SER A 83 -7.98 23.10 -16.03
N PHE A 84 -6.82 23.32 -16.66
CA PHE A 84 -5.76 24.15 -16.06
C PHE A 84 -5.75 25.59 -16.60
N ASP A 85 -6.79 26.02 -17.30
CA ASP A 85 -6.95 27.40 -17.80
C ASP A 85 -7.59 28.36 -16.79
N GLY A 86 -7.67 27.98 -15.51
CA GLY A 86 -8.40 28.75 -14.51
C GLY A 86 -7.88 28.58 -13.09
N VAL A 87 -6.57 28.46 -12.90
CA VAL A 87 -5.97 28.75 -11.59
C VAL A 87 -5.93 30.27 -11.48
N GLU A 88 -6.98 30.85 -10.90
CA GLU A 88 -6.91 32.22 -10.42
C GLU A 88 -5.76 32.29 -9.40
N HIS A 89 -4.75 33.06 -9.77
CA HIS A 89 -3.62 33.42 -8.94
C HIS A 89 -4.18 34.13 -7.70
N MET A 90 -4.06 33.49 -6.53
CA MET A 90 -4.41 34.12 -5.27
C MET A 90 -3.36 35.20 -5.00
N GLU A 91 -3.69 36.44 -5.36
CA GLU A 91 -2.80 37.58 -5.16
C GLU A 91 -2.65 37.82 -3.65
N PHE A 92 -1.47 37.50 -3.12
CA PHE A 92 -1.09 37.92 -1.78
C PHE A 92 -0.86 39.43 -1.83
N SER A 93 -1.71 40.20 -1.13
CA SER A 93 -1.48 41.64 -0.96
C SER A 93 -0.13 41.85 -0.26
N PRO A 94 0.73 42.76 -0.77
CA PRO A 94 1.90 43.18 -0.03
C PRO A 94 1.41 43.92 1.22
N ALA A 95 1.81 43.45 2.39
CA ALA A 95 1.71 44.25 3.60
C ALA A 95 2.72 45.38 3.44
N GLU A 96 2.24 46.62 3.50
CA GLU A 96 3.05 47.83 3.48
C GLU A 96 4.06 47.74 4.64
N GLU A 97 5.33 47.46 4.32
CA GLU A 97 6.42 47.54 5.29
C GLU A 97 6.75 49.02 5.46
N GLU A 98 6.23 49.62 6.54
CA GLU A 98 6.57 50.98 6.97
C GLU A 98 8.04 51.01 7.39
N GLU A 99 8.90 51.53 6.51
CA GLU A 99 10.31 51.80 6.81
C GLU A 99 10.41 52.83 7.94
N VAL A 100 10.74 52.37 9.15
CA VAL A 100 11.11 53.26 10.25
C VAL A 100 12.54 53.76 10.04
N GLU A 101 12.63 54.97 9.49
CA GLU A 101 13.85 55.76 9.34
C GLU A 101 14.51 56.00 10.72
N LEU A 102 15.54 55.22 11.04
CA LEU A 102 16.36 55.44 12.23
C LEU A 102 17.33 56.59 11.94
N GLN A 103 17.05 57.75 12.55
CA GLN A 103 17.91 58.93 12.48
C GLN A 103 19.26 58.65 13.15
N ASP A 104 20.33 58.83 12.38
CA ASP A 104 21.70 58.94 12.86
C ASP A 104 21.80 60.08 13.89
N VAL A 105 22.29 59.76 15.09
CA VAL A 105 22.91 60.75 15.97
C VAL A 105 24.39 60.39 16.04
N GLU A 106 25.18 61.11 15.26
CA GLU A 106 26.63 61.15 15.39
C GLU A 106 27.05 61.81 16.72
N HIS A 107 28.28 61.47 17.10
CA HIS A 107 29.04 61.63 18.33
C HIS A 107 29.07 63.02 18.99
#